data_AF-A0A7Y7CMF4-F1
#
_entry.id   AF-A0A7Y7CMF4-F1
#
_cell.length_a   1.000
_cell.length_b   1.000
_cell.length_c   1.000
_cell.angle_alpha   90.00
_cell.angle_beta   90.00
_cell.angle_gamma   90.00
#
_symmetry.space_group_name_H-M   'P 1'
#
loop_
_entity.id
_entity.type
_entity.pdbx_description
1 polymer ?
#
loop_
_entity_poly.entity_id
_entity_poly.type
_entity_poly.pdbx_seq_one_letter_code
_entity_poly.pdbx_strand_id
1 'polypeptide(L)'
;MTDSNRNIKKIAIVGGGSAGWMTAAALSNALQGACDITLVESEEIGVVGVGEATIPPIKLFNQTLGIKEAEFVSRTEGSFKLGIQFVDWAEKGHSYFHPFGDYGAPFDSVQLYQYYLKAKSEGLTDPIDEYSLAWVMAKHGKFSVPSHDRRMVQSTFDYA
;
A
#
# COMPACT_ATOMS: atom_id res chain seq x y z
N MET A 1 -16.08 -9.80 -47.80
CA MET A 1 -15.19 -10.14 -46.68
C MET A 1 -14.92 -8.86 -45.91
N THR A 2 -15.62 -8.64 -44.80
CA THR A 2 -15.43 -7.45 -43.95
C THR A 2 -14.24 -7.67 -43.04
N ASP A 3 -13.07 -7.24 -43.50
CA ASP A 3 -11.89 -7.15 -42.65
C ASP A 3 -12.10 -5.97 -41.69
N SER A 4 -12.74 -6.25 -40.55
CA SER A 4 -13.01 -5.26 -39.51
C SER A 4 -12.10 -5.54 -38.33
N ASN A 5 -10.80 -5.37 -38.55
CA ASN A 5 -9.82 -5.36 -37.48
C ASN A 5 -10.13 -4.17 -36.55
N ARG A 6 -10.74 -4.45 -35.40
CA ARG A 6 -11.12 -3.46 -34.37
C ARG A 6 -10.03 -3.24 -33.32
N ASN A 7 -8.79 -3.63 -33.61
CA ASN A 7 -7.69 -3.42 -32.67
C ASN A 7 -7.50 -1.93 -32.43
N ILE A 8 -7.51 -1.55 -31.15
CA ILE A 8 -7.19 -0.18 -30.73
C ILE A 8 -5.73 0.10 -31.14
N LYS A 9 -5.50 1.25 -31.78
CA LYS A 9 -4.18 1.69 -32.24
C LYS A 9 -3.68 2.96 -31.57
N LYS A 10 -4.59 3.75 -31.01
CA LYS A 10 -4.30 5.04 -30.38
C LYS A 10 -5.07 5.17 -29.07
N ILE A 11 -4.39 5.62 -28.03
CA ILE A 11 -4.96 5.86 -26.70
C ILE A 11 -4.63 7.31 -26.33
N ALA A 12 -5.66 8.10 -26.07
CA ALA A 12 -5.51 9.45 -25.53
C ALA A 12 -5.86 9.44 -24.04
N ILE A 13 -4.93 9.89 -23.20
CA ILE A 13 -5.09 10.09 -21.75
C ILE A 13 -5.29 11.59 -21.54
N VAL A 14 -6.48 12.01 -21.12
CA VAL A 14 -6.83 13.42 -20.92
C VAL A 14 -6.81 13.72 -19.43
N GLY A 15 -5.74 14.39 -18.97
CA GLY A 15 -5.46 14.66 -17.57
C GLY A 15 -4.14 14.04 -17.13
N GLY A 16 -3.33 14.84 -16.45
CA GLY A 16 -2.04 14.45 -15.87
C GLY A 16 -2.15 13.97 -14.43
N GLY A 17 -1.23 14.46 -13.59
CA GLY A 17 -1.13 14.08 -12.18
C GLY A 17 -0.90 12.57 -11.99
N SER A 18 -1.12 12.07 -10.77
CA SER A 18 -0.90 10.66 -10.43
C SER A 18 -1.73 9.72 -11.33
N ALA A 19 -3.02 10.02 -11.53
CA ALA A 19 -3.91 9.17 -12.33
C ALA A 19 -3.47 9.03 -13.80
N GLY A 20 -3.15 10.15 -14.47
CA GLY A 20 -2.74 10.15 -15.87
C GLY A 20 -1.38 9.50 -16.08
N TRP A 21 -0.39 9.90 -15.29
CA TRP A 21 0.98 9.41 -15.44
C TRP A 21 1.15 7.95 -15.02
N MET A 22 0.46 7.48 -13.97
CA MET A 22 0.44 6.05 -13.62
C MET A 22 -0.21 5.21 -14.73
N THR A 23 -1.30 5.72 -15.33
CA THR A 23 -1.98 5.06 -16.47
C THR A 23 -1.06 4.98 -17.68
N ALA A 24 -0.40 6.08 -18.04
CA ALA A 24 0.54 6.14 -19.16
C ALA A 24 1.70 5.16 -18.98
N ALA A 25 2.29 5.10 -17.78
CA ALA A 25 3.37 4.19 -17.46
C ALA A 25 2.93 2.71 -17.55
N ALA A 26 1.80 2.37 -16.94
CA ALA A 26 1.25 1.00 -16.98
C ALA A 26 0.91 0.53 -18.39
N LEU A 27 0.23 1.37 -19.19
CA LEU A 27 -0.12 1.03 -20.57
C LEU A 27 1.11 0.92 -21.47
N SER A 28 2.07 1.83 -21.34
CA SER A 28 3.32 1.78 -22.12
C SER A 28 4.09 0.49 -21.83
N ASN A 29 4.17 0.10 -20.55
CA ASN A 29 4.81 -1.16 -20.14
C ASN A 29 4.02 -2.41 -20.57
N ALA A 30 2.69 -2.39 -20.53
CA ALA A 30 1.88 -3.54 -20.91
C ALA A 30 1.81 -3.76 -22.44
N LEU A 31 1.72 -2.66 -23.21
CA LEU A 31 1.48 -2.73 -24.65
C LEU A 31 2.77 -2.77 -25.47
N GLN A 32 3.93 -2.42 -24.89
CA GLN A 32 5.25 -2.55 -25.53
C GLN A 32 5.28 -1.97 -26.96
N GLY A 33 4.64 -0.80 -27.16
CA GLY A 33 4.57 -0.10 -28.45
C GLY A 33 3.48 -0.58 -29.41
N ALA A 34 2.60 -1.51 -29.02
CA ALA A 34 1.49 -1.97 -29.86
C ALA A 34 0.41 -0.88 -30.12
N CYS A 35 0.37 0.16 -29.31
CA CYS A 35 -0.49 1.34 -29.44
C CYS A 35 0.32 2.63 -29.29
N ASP A 36 -0.11 3.67 -29.99
CA ASP A 36 0.34 5.05 -29.80
C ASP A 36 -0.40 5.67 -28.60
N ILE A 37 0.34 6.11 -27.58
CA ILE A 37 -0.22 6.62 -26.32
C ILE A 37 0.13 8.10 -26.22
N THR A 38 -0.88 8.97 -26.14
CA THR A 38 -0.72 10.42 -25.97
C THR A 38 -1.35 10.85 -24.66
N LEU A 39 -0.60 11.54 -23.80
CA LEU A 39 -1.12 12.21 -22.60
C LEU A 39 -1.25 13.71 -22.86
N VAL A 40 -2.39 14.29 -22.51
CA VAL A 40 -2.66 15.72 -22.60
C VAL A 40 -2.94 16.24 -21.19
N GLU A 41 -2.10 17.15 -20.70
CA GLU A 41 -2.27 17.82 -19.40
C GLU A 41 -2.09 19.34 -19.55
N SER A 42 -2.61 20.09 -18.57
CA SER A 42 -2.45 21.55 -18.51
C SER A 42 -1.46 21.90 -17.40
N GLU A 43 -0.47 22.73 -17.71
CA GLU A 43 0.46 23.28 -16.70
C GLU A 43 -0.24 24.22 -15.71
N GLU A 44 -1.44 24.74 -16.04
CA GLU A 44 -2.21 25.63 -15.18
C GLU A 44 -2.86 24.90 -14.00
N ILE A 45 -3.01 23.58 -14.08
CA ILE A 45 -3.55 22.73 -13.01
C ILE A 45 -2.37 22.07 -12.31
N GLY A 46 -1.82 22.75 -11.31
CA GLY A 46 -0.75 22.22 -10.47
C GLY A 46 -1.18 20.96 -9.71
N VAL A 47 -0.22 20.11 -9.38
CA VAL A 47 -0.43 19.04 -8.40
C VAL A 47 -0.79 19.66 -7.06
N VAL A 48 -1.76 19.05 -6.37
CA VAL A 48 -1.98 19.34 -4.96
C VAL A 48 -0.71 18.89 -4.23
N GLY A 49 0.13 19.85 -3.82
CA GLY A 49 1.44 19.61 -3.17
C GLY A 49 1.34 19.07 -1.75
N VAL A 50 0.41 18.15 -1.51
CA VAL A 50 0.13 17.54 -0.22
C VAL A 50 0.71 16.14 -0.26
N GLY A 51 1.50 15.79 0.75
CA GLY A 51 2.03 14.43 0.87
C GLY A 51 0.88 13.41 0.82
N GLU A 52 0.95 12.47 -0.11
CA GLU A 52 -0.05 11.43 -0.31
C GLU A 52 0.43 10.11 0.28
N ALA A 53 -0.43 9.45 1.05
CA ALA A 53 -0.13 8.14 1.61
C ALA A 53 -0.65 7.04 0.68
N THR A 54 0.06 5.91 0.62
CA THR A 54 -0.29 4.75 -0.20
C THR A 54 -0.70 3.54 0.65
N ILE A 55 -0.92 2.41 -0.03
CA ILE A 55 -1.11 1.08 0.55
C ILE A 55 -0.14 0.10 -0.15
N PRO A 56 0.16 -1.08 0.45
CA PRO A 56 1.21 -1.97 -0.06
C PRO A 56 1.18 -2.34 -1.55
N PRO A 57 0.01 -2.42 -2.24
CA PRO A 57 -0.04 -2.62 -3.69
C PRO A 57 0.80 -1.65 -4.55
N ILE A 58 1.18 -0.47 -4.05
CA ILE A 58 2.09 0.43 -4.78
C ILE A 58 3.43 -0.23 -5.09
N LYS A 59 3.91 -1.13 -4.23
CA LYS A 59 5.16 -1.87 -4.45
C LYS A 59 5.06 -2.78 -5.67
N LEU A 60 3.93 -3.48 -5.82
CA LEU A 60 3.67 -4.33 -6.98
C LEU A 60 3.57 -3.51 -8.27
N PHE A 61 2.92 -2.34 -8.22
CA PHE A 61 2.87 -1.41 -9.34
C PHE A 61 4.28 -1.01 -9.79
N ASN A 62 5.11 -0.55 -8.87
CA ASN A 62 6.49 -0.15 -9.15
C ASN A 62 7.34 -1.32 -9.68
N GLN A 63 7.24 -2.51 -9.06
CA GLN A 63 7.94 -3.71 -9.53
C GLN A 63 7.53 -4.10 -10.94
N THR A 64 6.24 -4.01 -11.29
CA THR A 64 5.73 -4.30 -12.64
C THR A 64 6.34 -3.38 -13.69
N LEU A 65 6.61 -2.12 -13.33
CA LEU A 65 7.28 -1.14 -14.18
C LEU A 65 8.81 -1.22 -14.14
N GLY A 66 9.39 -2.14 -13.36
CA GLY A 66 10.84 -2.25 -13.17
C GLY A 66 11.45 -1.11 -12.34
N ILE A 67 10.63 -0.36 -11.61
CA ILE A 67 11.07 0.75 -10.76
C ILE A 67 11.61 0.19 -9.43
N LYS A 68 12.85 0.53 -9.10
CA LYS A 68 13.48 0.15 -7.84
C LYS A 68 12.90 0.98 -6.69
N GLU A 69 12.47 0.31 -5.62
CA GLU A 69 11.85 0.97 -4.47
C GLU A 69 12.72 2.07 -3.87
N ALA A 70 14.02 1.82 -3.65
CA ALA A 70 14.93 2.81 -3.10
C ALA A 70 15.04 4.09 -3.96
N GLU A 71 14.98 3.93 -5.30
CA GLU A 71 14.99 5.08 -6.21
C GLU A 71 13.66 5.83 -6.16
N PHE A 72 12.53 5.09 -6.18
CA PHE A 72 11.20 5.68 -6.07
C PHE A 72 11.07 6.52 -4.80
N VAL A 73 11.38 5.94 -3.63
CA VAL A 73 11.31 6.62 -2.33
C VAL A 73 12.21 7.85 -2.31
N SER A 74 13.44 7.75 -2.80
CA SER A 74 14.37 8.89 -2.83
C SER A 74 13.90 10.01 -3.76
N ARG A 75 13.26 9.69 -4.90
CA ARG A 75 12.82 10.69 -5.89
C ARG A 75 11.50 11.35 -5.54
N THR A 76 10.71 10.76 -4.65
CA THR A 76 9.41 11.29 -4.20
C THR A 76 9.45 11.89 -2.80
N GLU A 77 10.63 11.94 -2.16
CA GLU A 77 10.78 12.32 -0.74
C GLU A 77 9.88 11.45 0.17
N GLY A 78 9.69 10.19 -0.21
CA GLY A 78 8.81 9.26 0.46
C GLY A 78 9.35 8.76 1.80
N SER A 79 8.44 8.26 2.63
CA SER A 79 8.73 7.54 3.87
C SER A 79 7.93 6.24 3.93
N PHE A 80 8.39 5.28 4.72
CA PHE A 80 7.69 4.00 4.87
C PHE A 80 6.45 4.11 5.77
N LYS A 81 5.36 3.46 5.36
CA LYS A 81 4.10 3.41 6.08
C LYS A 81 3.79 1.98 6.54
N LEU A 82 3.58 1.82 7.84
CA LEU A 82 3.25 0.53 8.48
C LEU A 82 1.75 0.34 8.78
N GLY A 83 0.94 1.39 8.62
CA GLY A 83 -0.48 1.38 8.92
C GLY A 83 -1.04 2.78 9.06
N ILE A 84 -2.21 2.90 9.68
CA ILE A 84 -2.90 4.16 9.93
C ILE A 84 -3.36 4.19 11.39
N GLN A 85 -2.99 5.23 12.12
CA GLN A 85 -3.53 5.47 13.46
C GLN A 85 -4.77 6.36 13.38
N PHE A 86 -5.86 5.89 13.96
CA PHE A 86 -7.12 6.61 14.06
C PHE A 86 -7.25 7.16 15.48
N VAL A 87 -7.26 8.48 15.62
CA VAL A 87 -7.36 9.20 16.91
C VAL A 87 -8.69 9.92 17.01
N ASP A 88 -9.37 9.83 18.16
CA ASP A 88 -10.64 10.47 18.48
C ASP A 88 -11.84 10.07 17.59
N TRP A 89 -11.75 8.94 16.88
CA TRP A 89 -12.82 8.48 15.98
C TRP A 89 -14.04 7.90 16.71
N ALA A 90 -13.80 7.10 17.75
CA ALA A 90 -14.88 6.52 18.55
C ALA A 90 -15.34 7.48 19.64
N GLU A 91 -14.39 8.02 20.40
CA GLU A 91 -14.58 9.04 21.44
C GLU A 91 -13.27 9.80 21.69
N LYS A 92 -13.35 10.97 22.33
CA LYS A 92 -12.17 11.78 22.66
C LYS A 92 -11.24 11.02 23.61
N GLY A 93 -9.95 10.97 23.29
CA GLY A 93 -8.92 10.26 24.04
C GLY A 93 -8.73 8.80 23.61
N HIS A 94 -9.56 8.27 22.70
CA HIS A 94 -9.42 6.92 22.15
C HIS A 94 -8.56 6.93 20.88
N SER A 95 -7.71 5.91 20.71
CA SER A 95 -7.03 5.65 19.44
C SER A 95 -6.88 4.16 19.18
N TYR A 96 -6.88 3.77 17.91
CA TYR A 96 -6.53 2.41 17.48
C TYR A 96 -5.66 2.45 16.22
N PHE A 97 -4.96 1.35 15.92
CA PHE A 97 -4.11 1.22 14.75
C PHE A 97 -4.71 0.25 13.72
N HIS A 98 -4.70 0.64 12.45
CA HIS A 98 -4.98 -0.26 11.32
C HIS A 98 -3.64 -0.63 10.66
N PRO A 99 -3.02 -1.76 11.06
CA PRO A 99 -1.73 -2.17 10.54
C PRO A 99 -1.83 -2.68 9.10
N PHE A 100 -0.72 -2.58 8.38
CA PHE A 100 -0.48 -3.42 7.21
C PHE A 100 0.11 -4.75 7.67
N GLY A 101 -0.68 -5.81 7.62
CA GLY A 101 -0.31 -7.13 8.10
C GLY A 101 -1.30 -7.74 9.09
N ASP A 102 -0.88 -8.81 9.73
CA ASP A 102 -1.69 -9.60 10.64
C ASP A 102 -1.41 -9.27 12.12
N TYR A 103 -2.29 -9.77 12.97
CA TYR A 103 -2.09 -9.82 14.42
C TYR A 103 -1.60 -11.21 14.80
N GLY A 104 -0.36 -11.29 15.30
CA GLY A 104 0.33 -12.54 15.61
C GLY A 104 0.62 -13.40 14.37
N ALA A 105 1.27 -14.54 14.61
CA ALA A 105 1.44 -15.56 13.58
C ALA A 105 0.24 -16.53 13.60
N PRO A 106 -0.19 -17.09 12.46
CA PRO A 106 -1.13 -18.21 12.46
C PRO A 106 -0.50 -19.42 13.18
N PHE A 107 -1.12 -19.89 14.26
CA PHE A 107 -0.62 -21.02 15.06
C PHE A 107 -1.68 -22.10 15.32
N ASP A 108 -2.94 -21.86 14.95
CA ASP A 108 -4.05 -22.78 15.18
C ASP A 108 -5.07 -22.66 14.03
N SER A 109 -6.12 -23.48 14.09
CA SER A 109 -7.27 -23.55 13.21
C SER A 109 -8.15 -22.29 13.21
N VAL A 110 -8.10 -21.48 14.27
CA VAL A 110 -8.79 -20.20 14.37
C VAL A 110 -7.79 -19.05 14.49
N GLN A 111 -8.21 -17.87 14.05
CA GLN A 111 -7.38 -16.66 14.06
C GLN A 111 -7.11 -16.15 15.49
N LEU A 112 -5.99 -15.45 15.69
CA LEU A 112 -5.56 -14.92 16.99
C LEU A 112 -6.68 -14.18 17.74
N TYR A 113 -7.51 -13.40 17.04
CA TYR A 113 -8.53 -12.59 17.68
C TYR A 113 -9.53 -13.42 18.51
N GLN A 114 -9.77 -14.69 18.17
CA GLN A 114 -10.64 -15.58 18.96
C GLN A 114 -10.04 -15.88 20.34
N TYR A 115 -8.74 -16.20 20.37
CA TYR A 115 -7.99 -16.38 21.62
C TYR A 115 -7.89 -15.07 22.41
N TYR A 116 -7.64 -13.95 21.71
CA TYR A 116 -7.60 -12.64 22.34
C TYR A 116 -8.95 -12.27 23.00
N LEU A 117 -10.09 -12.50 22.34
CA LEU A 117 -11.41 -12.25 22.92
C LEU A 117 -11.68 -13.12 24.14
N LYS A 118 -11.28 -14.40 24.10
CA LYS A 118 -11.36 -15.30 25.25
C LYS A 118 -10.50 -14.79 26.41
N ALA A 119 -9.24 -14.46 26.17
CA ALA A 119 -8.35 -13.90 27.16
C ALA A 119 -8.86 -12.54 27.72
N LYS A 120 -9.47 -11.70 26.87
CA LYS A 120 -10.12 -10.45 27.28
C LYS A 120 -11.25 -10.70 28.27
N SER A 121 -12.09 -11.72 28.00
CA SER A 121 -13.15 -12.13 28.91
C SER A 121 -12.65 -12.67 30.26
N GLU A 122 -11.39 -13.11 30.30
CA GLU A 122 -10.70 -13.63 31.48
C GLU A 122 -9.80 -12.60 32.18
N GLY A 123 -9.80 -11.34 31.71
CA GLY A 123 -9.12 -10.22 32.38
C GLY A 123 -7.87 -9.68 31.67
N LEU A 124 -7.54 -10.12 30.45
CA LEU A 124 -6.46 -9.52 29.67
C LEU A 124 -6.73 -8.02 29.44
N THR A 125 -5.80 -7.16 29.84
CA THR A 125 -5.95 -5.70 29.71
C THR A 125 -5.31 -5.13 28.45
N ASP A 126 -4.32 -5.81 27.88
CA ASP A 126 -3.59 -5.37 26.69
C ASP A 126 -4.54 -5.10 25.51
N PRO A 127 -4.29 -4.04 24.71
CA PRO A 127 -5.00 -3.82 23.47
C PRO A 127 -4.49 -4.79 22.40
N ILE A 128 -5.36 -5.13 21.44
CA ILE A 128 -5.03 -6.08 20.37
C ILE A 128 -3.85 -5.60 19.50
N ASP A 129 -3.66 -4.28 19.40
CA ASP A 129 -2.57 -3.65 18.64
C ASP A 129 -1.19 -4.14 19.09
N GLU A 130 -0.98 -4.45 20.38
CA GLU A 130 0.29 -4.97 20.91
C GLU A 130 0.67 -6.35 20.32
N TYR A 131 -0.26 -7.03 19.64
CA TYR A 131 -0.01 -8.28 18.92
C TYR A 131 0.31 -8.07 17.43
N SER A 132 0.38 -6.84 16.94
CA SER A 132 0.82 -6.53 15.57
C SER A 132 2.26 -6.01 15.56
N LEU A 133 3.16 -6.67 14.83
CA LEU A 133 4.54 -6.18 14.68
C LEU A 133 4.58 -4.79 14.01
N ALA A 134 3.68 -4.54 13.06
CA ALA A 134 3.57 -3.24 12.40
C ALA A 134 3.27 -2.12 13.40
N TRP A 135 2.35 -2.36 14.36
CA TRP A 135 2.07 -1.43 15.44
C TRP A 135 3.29 -1.19 16.32
N VAL A 136 3.94 -2.26 16.80
CA VAL A 136 5.10 -2.16 17.68
C VAL A 136 6.22 -1.35 17.00
N MET A 137 6.49 -1.58 15.72
CA MET A 137 7.48 -0.80 14.98
C MET A 137 7.05 0.67 14.81
N ALA A 138 5.80 0.93 14.42
CA ALA A 138 5.28 2.29 14.24
C ALA A 138 5.34 3.10 15.55
N LYS A 139 4.88 2.52 16.65
CA LYS A 139 4.90 3.11 18.00
C LYS A 139 6.30 3.51 18.46
N HIS A 140 7.33 2.78 18.03
CA HIS A 140 8.73 3.02 18.37
C HIS A 140 9.53 3.77 17.29
N GLY A 141 8.90 4.23 16.20
CA GLY A 141 9.58 4.91 15.10
C GLY A 141 10.66 4.04 14.45
N LYS A 142 10.39 2.74 14.30
CA LYS A 142 11.30 1.75 13.71
C LYS A 142 10.75 1.23 12.39
N PHE A 143 11.65 0.72 11.56
CA PHE A 143 11.32 0.07 10.30
C PHE A 143 12.32 -1.04 10.01
N SER A 144 11.83 -2.12 9.42
CA SER A 144 12.65 -3.15 8.77
C SER A 144 11.91 -3.67 7.54
N VAL A 145 12.62 -4.30 6.62
CA VAL A 145 11.99 -5.03 5.50
C VAL A 145 11.40 -6.35 6.03
N PRO A 146 10.19 -6.76 5.60
CA PRO A 146 9.60 -8.05 5.99
C PRO A 146 10.49 -9.24 5.62
N SER A 147 10.45 -10.26 6.46
CA SER A 147 11.11 -11.54 6.17
C SER A 147 10.24 -12.42 5.28
N HIS A 148 10.88 -13.17 4.38
CA HIS A 148 10.19 -14.20 3.60
C HIS A 148 10.07 -15.52 4.39
N ASP A 149 10.80 -15.66 5.50
CA ASP A 149 10.71 -16.83 6.37
C ASP A 149 9.46 -16.72 7.26
N ARG A 150 8.42 -17.50 6.94
CA ARG A 150 7.13 -17.52 7.64
C ARG A 150 7.21 -17.92 9.11
N ARG A 151 8.36 -18.41 9.58
CA ARG A 151 8.60 -18.75 11.00
C ARG A 151 9.00 -17.53 11.83
N MET A 152 9.36 -16.42 11.18
CA MET A 152 9.80 -15.19 11.83
C MET A 152 8.62 -14.24 12.01
N VAL A 153 8.55 -13.53 13.15
CA VAL A 153 7.53 -12.49 13.36
C VAL A 153 7.63 -11.38 12.31
N GLN A 154 8.82 -11.15 11.76
CA GLN A 154 9.07 -10.21 10.66
C GLN A 154 8.36 -10.59 9.36
N SER A 155 7.76 -11.77 9.23
CA SER A 155 6.96 -12.13 8.06
C SER A 155 5.48 -11.79 8.20
N THR A 156 5.03 -11.26 9.35
CA THR A 156 3.60 -11.04 9.63
C THR A 156 3.13 -9.62 9.33
N PHE A 157 3.99 -8.76 8.79
CA PHE A 157 3.65 -7.38 8.44
C PHE A 157 3.99 -7.06 6.99
N ASP A 158 3.38 -5.99 6.52
CA ASP A 158 3.70 -5.38 5.23
C ASP A 158 3.87 -3.87 5.40
N TYR A 159 4.26 -3.18 4.32
CA TYR A 159 4.45 -1.74 4.31
C TYR A 159 4.15 -1.14 2.93
N ALA A 160 3.94 0.16 2.91
CA ALA A 160 3.84 0.98 1.70
C ALA A 160 4.94 2.05 1.66
#